data_AF-A0A7S2K023-F1
#
_entry.id   AF-A0A7S2K023-F1
#
_cell.length_a   1.000
_cell.length_b   1.000
_cell.length_c   1.000
_cell.angle_alpha   90.00
_cell.angle_beta   90.00
_cell.angle_gamma   90.00
#
_symmetry.space_group_name_H-M   'P 1'
#
loop_
_entity.id
_entity.type
_entity.pdbx_description
1 polymer ?
#
loop_
_entity_poly.entity_id
_entity_poly.type
_entity_poly.pdbx_seq_one_letter_code
_entity_poly.pdbx_strand_id
1 'polypeptide(L)'
;FIENRESAMISFWMFVMFPLSLFEKINSLRCASLFGISAIFFLVIVTCIQSIEALVSRYNNRVYDGSDLVGDVWWENDGYGNQVSLWPTSWCGILRACPIIMFAFSCQVNVISIYEELEDATLKRMHSVSKVAVFTCLGVYVLAGTFGYLQFGSGTMDNILTNYCVRVTRDPLIIAEYICITI
;
A
#
# COMPACT_ATOMS: atom_id res chain seq x y z
N PHE A 1 -3.93 -27.32 -4.33
CA PHE A 1 -3.36 -25.96 -4.27
C PHE A 1 -4.08 -25.04 -3.28
N ILE A 2 -5.40 -25.15 -3.07
CA ILE A 2 -6.15 -24.32 -2.09
C ILE A 2 -5.89 -24.79 -0.65
N GLU A 3 -5.80 -26.10 -0.42
CA GLU A 3 -5.58 -26.71 0.91
C GLU A 3 -4.23 -26.29 1.56
N ASN A 4 -3.16 -26.16 0.77
CA ASN A 4 -1.87 -25.67 1.27
C ASN A 4 -1.87 -24.18 1.65
N ARG A 5 -2.78 -23.38 1.10
CA ARG A 5 -2.87 -21.94 1.41
C ARG A 5 -3.57 -21.73 2.74
N GLU A 6 -4.66 -22.47 2.97
CA GLU A 6 -5.37 -22.43 4.25
C GLU A 6 -4.51 -22.96 5.39
N SER A 7 -3.81 -24.08 5.19
CA SER A 7 -2.87 -24.60 6.19
C SER A 7 -1.72 -23.63 6.47
N ALA A 8 -1.19 -22.95 5.45
CA ALA A 8 -0.14 -21.95 5.63
C ALA A 8 -0.64 -20.72 6.41
N MET A 9 -1.84 -20.21 6.11
CA MET A 9 -2.45 -19.10 6.84
C MET A 9 -2.71 -19.46 8.31
N ILE A 10 -3.19 -20.67 8.58
CA ILE A 10 -3.46 -21.16 9.94
C ILE A 10 -2.14 -21.37 10.72
N SER A 11 -1.13 -21.97 10.11
CA SER A 11 0.20 -22.12 10.73
C SER A 11 0.83 -20.76 11.03
N PHE A 12 0.76 -19.81 10.11
CA PHE A 12 1.26 -18.46 10.36
C PHE A 12 0.53 -17.79 11.53
N TRP A 13 -0.80 -17.90 11.59
CA TRP A 13 -1.59 -17.34 12.69
C TRP A 13 -1.22 -17.96 14.05
N MET A 14 -1.03 -19.28 14.10
CA MET A 14 -0.73 -20.01 15.33
C MET A 14 0.72 -19.84 15.80
N PHE A 15 1.68 -19.68 14.89
CA PHE A 15 3.10 -19.62 15.25
C PHE A 15 3.65 -18.20 15.29
N VAL A 16 2.98 -17.21 14.69
CA VAL A 16 3.45 -15.81 14.64
C VAL A 16 2.47 -14.90 15.36
N MET A 17 1.21 -14.80 14.91
CA MET A 17 0.21 -13.90 15.51
C MET A 17 -0.14 -14.29 16.95
N PHE A 18 -0.30 -15.58 17.24
CA PHE A 18 -0.66 -16.08 18.57
C PHE A 18 0.42 -15.80 19.64
N PRO A 19 1.73 -16.11 19.44
CA PRO A 19 2.75 -15.73 20.40
C PRO A 19 2.96 -14.22 20.49
N LEU A 20 2.80 -13.47 19.38
CA LEU A 20 2.81 -12.00 19.44
C LEU A 20 1.66 -11.43 20.28
N SER A 21 0.48 -12.03 20.19
CA SER A 21 -0.69 -11.68 21.00
C SER A 21 -0.53 -12.04 22.48
N LEU A 22 0.36 -12.97 22.82
CA LEU A 22 0.56 -13.45 24.18
C LEU A 22 1.55 -12.60 25.01
N PHE A 23 2.31 -11.70 24.37
CA PHE A 23 3.25 -10.84 25.07
C PHE A 23 2.54 -9.63 25.71
N GLU A 24 2.31 -9.74 27.02
CA GLU A 24 1.70 -8.74 27.92
C GLU A 24 2.48 -7.43 28.03
N LYS A 25 3.73 -7.37 27.53
CA LYS A 25 4.57 -6.17 27.56
C LYS A 25 4.42 -5.34 26.28
N ILE A 26 3.60 -4.31 26.39
CA ILE A 26 3.42 -3.15 25.50
C ILE A 26 4.73 -2.67 24.81
N ASN A 27 5.87 -2.72 25.50
CA ASN A 27 7.16 -2.27 24.95
C ASN A 27 7.70 -3.16 23.80
N SER A 28 7.30 -4.44 23.72
CA SER A 28 7.69 -5.35 22.63
C SER A 28 6.88 -5.10 21.36
N LEU A 29 5.65 -4.58 21.49
CA LEU A 29 4.76 -4.28 20.36
C LEU A 29 5.27 -3.10 19.54
N ARG A 30 6.01 -2.17 20.17
CA ARG A 30 6.62 -1.02 19.50
C ARG A 30 7.58 -1.43 18.39
N CYS A 31 8.31 -2.53 18.56
CA CYS A 31 9.24 -3.04 17.54
C CYS A 31 8.49 -3.58 16.31
N ALA A 32 7.40 -4.32 16.52
CA ALA A 32 6.54 -4.81 15.44
C ALA A 32 5.85 -3.64 14.70
N SER A 33 5.34 -2.66 15.43
CA SER A 33 4.75 -1.45 14.84
C SER A 33 5.77 -0.62 14.07
N LEU A 34 7.00 -0.46 14.57
CA LEU A 34 8.07 0.22 13.86
C LEU A 34 8.46 -0.50 12.57
N PHE A 35 8.54 -1.83 12.60
CA PHE A 35 8.81 -2.64 11.41
C PHE A 35 7.69 -2.48 10.37
N GLY A 36 6.42 -2.59 10.79
CA GLY A 36 5.27 -2.39 9.91
C GLY A 36 5.19 -0.99 9.31
N ILE A 37 5.40 0.05 10.13
CA ILE A 37 5.45 1.45 9.65
C ILE A 37 6.60 1.62 8.65
N SER A 38 7.77 1.07 8.93
CA SER A 38 8.92 1.11 8.01
C SER A 38 8.60 0.43 6.68
N ALA A 39 7.93 -0.73 6.71
CA ALA A 39 7.53 -1.45 5.51
C ALA A 39 6.55 -0.63 4.65
N ILE A 40 5.59 0.05 5.28
CA ILE A 40 4.65 0.94 4.58
C ILE A 40 5.38 2.10 3.89
N PHE A 41 6.30 2.78 4.60
CA PHE A 41 7.08 3.86 4.00
C PHE A 41 7.96 3.35 2.85
N PHE A 42 8.58 2.18 3.02
CA PHE A 42 9.38 1.54 1.97
C PHE A 42 8.54 1.28 0.71
N LEU A 43 7.35 0.69 0.86
CA LEU A 43 6.43 0.42 -0.25
C LEU A 43 6.06 1.71 -0.99
N VAL A 44 5.74 2.79 -0.26
CA VAL A 44 5.41 4.08 -0.89
C VAL A 44 6.61 4.65 -1.65
N ILE A 45 7.82 4.60 -1.08
CA ILE A 45 9.03 5.06 -1.76
C ILE A 45 9.29 4.26 -3.04
N VAL A 46 9.18 2.92 -2.97
CA VAL A 46 9.37 2.03 -4.12
C VAL A 46 8.33 2.31 -5.21
N THR A 47 7.06 2.48 -4.82
CA THR A 47 5.97 2.85 -5.74
C THR A 47 6.26 4.19 -6.43
N CYS A 48 6.73 5.19 -5.68
CA CYS A 48 7.13 6.48 -6.23
C CYS A 48 8.28 6.32 -7.24
N ILE A 49 9.34 5.60 -6.90
CA ILE A 49 10.51 5.39 -7.78
C ILE A 49 10.07 4.69 -9.07
N GLN A 50 9.33 3.58 -8.96
CA GLN A 50 8.81 2.86 -10.13
C GLN A 50 7.91 3.75 -10.99
N SER A 51 7.06 4.57 -10.39
CA SER A 51 6.22 5.53 -11.12
C SER A 51 7.03 6.59 -11.88
N ILE A 52 8.14 7.05 -11.31
CA ILE A 52 9.02 8.04 -11.94
C ILE A 52 9.78 7.38 -13.08
N GLU A 53 10.32 6.17 -12.90
CA GLU A 53 11.01 5.43 -13.95
C GLU A 53 10.08 5.10 -15.13
N ALA A 54 8.83 4.71 -14.83
CA ALA A 54 7.81 4.50 -15.85
C ALA A 54 7.47 5.80 -16.58
N LEU A 55 7.34 6.93 -15.86
CA LEU A 55 7.07 8.24 -16.46
C LEU A 55 8.23 8.73 -17.34
N VAL A 56 9.47 8.59 -16.87
CA VAL A 56 10.69 8.96 -17.59
C VAL A 56 10.86 8.09 -18.84
N SER A 57 10.65 6.78 -18.72
CA SER A 57 10.69 5.86 -19.87
C SER A 57 9.65 6.22 -20.92
N ARG A 58 8.44 6.63 -20.51
CA ARG A 58 7.40 7.13 -21.43
C ARG A 58 7.79 8.44 -22.10
N TYR A 59 8.46 9.34 -21.38
CA TYR A 59 8.96 10.59 -21.96
C TYR A 59 10.07 10.32 -22.99
N ASN A 60 11.05 9.50 -22.66
CA ASN A 60 12.16 9.16 -23.54
C ASN A 60 11.71 8.32 -24.75
N ASN A 61 10.83 7.33 -24.58
CA ASN A 61 10.33 6.51 -25.70
C ASN A 61 9.50 7.31 -26.71
N ARG A 62 8.76 8.34 -26.26
CA ARG A 62 8.09 9.28 -27.18
C ARG A 62 9.05 10.14 -28.02
N VAL A 63 10.31 10.25 -27.60
CA VAL A 63 11.36 10.95 -28.35
C VAL A 63 12.11 10.01 -29.30
N TYR A 64 12.13 8.70 -29.04
CA TYR A 64 12.94 7.74 -29.78
C TYR A 64 12.18 6.82 -30.75
N ASP A 65 10.88 6.56 -30.57
CA ASP A 65 10.24 5.45 -31.27
C ASP A 65 9.25 5.84 -32.37
N GLY A 66 9.70 5.67 -33.60
CA GLY A 66 8.92 5.41 -34.81
C GLY A 66 9.27 4.05 -35.41
N SER A 67 9.65 3.05 -34.61
CA SER A 67 10.07 1.72 -35.07
C SER A 67 9.94 0.64 -33.99
N ASP A 68 8.74 0.07 -33.90
CA ASP A 68 8.44 -1.36 -33.71
C ASP A 68 9.50 -2.23 -32.99
N LEU A 69 9.72 -2.01 -31.68
CA LEU A 69 10.19 -3.06 -30.77
C LEU A 69 9.50 -2.91 -29.41
N VAL A 70 8.22 -3.31 -29.41
CA VAL A 70 7.36 -3.44 -28.24
C VAL A 70 7.87 -4.57 -27.34
N GLY A 71 8.38 -4.23 -26.15
CA GLY A 71 8.63 -5.12 -25.02
C GLY A 71 9.01 -4.27 -23.80
N ASP A 72 8.47 -4.41 -22.60
CA ASP A 72 7.68 -5.48 -21.98
C ASP A 72 6.72 -4.85 -20.96
N VAL A 73 5.69 -4.19 -21.48
CA VAL A 73 4.68 -3.52 -20.67
C VAL A 73 3.33 -4.21 -20.89
N TRP A 74 2.99 -5.14 -20.00
CA TRP A 74 1.79 -5.99 -20.10
C TRP A 74 0.47 -5.19 -20.05
N TRP A 75 0.47 -3.95 -19.55
CA TRP A 75 -0.72 -3.09 -19.49
C TRP A 75 -0.89 -2.15 -20.70
N GLU A 76 0.12 -2.04 -21.58
CA GLU A 76 0.04 -1.20 -22.79
C GLU A 76 -0.73 -1.91 -23.92
N ASN A 77 -0.79 -3.25 -23.89
CA ASN A 77 -1.35 -4.09 -24.96
C ASN A 77 -2.87 -4.33 -24.87
N ASP A 78 -3.53 -4.01 -23.74
CA ASP A 78 -4.96 -4.31 -23.54
C ASP A 78 -5.94 -3.27 -24.11
N GLY A 79 -5.49 -2.33 -24.96
CA GLY A 79 -6.38 -1.34 -25.63
C GLY A 79 -7.04 -0.32 -24.69
N TYR A 80 -6.95 -0.51 -23.38
CA TYR A 80 -7.14 0.52 -22.37
C TYR A 80 -5.91 1.42 -22.35
N GLY A 81 -5.80 2.27 -23.37
CA GLY A 81 -4.77 3.32 -23.39
C GLY A 81 -4.76 4.05 -22.05
N ASN A 82 -3.58 4.52 -21.65
CA ASN A 82 -3.21 5.25 -20.43
C ASN A 82 -4.06 6.50 -20.12
N GLN A 83 -5.37 6.37 -20.13
CA GLN A 83 -6.32 7.43 -19.90
C GLN A 83 -6.45 7.57 -18.38
N VAL A 84 -5.58 8.42 -17.83
CA VAL A 84 -5.65 8.84 -16.44
C VAL A 84 -6.92 9.68 -16.28
N SER A 85 -8.02 9.02 -15.94
CA SER A 85 -9.27 9.71 -15.65
C SER A 85 -9.23 10.17 -14.20
N LEU A 86 -9.13 11.48 -13.99
CA LEU A 86 -9.04 12.09 -12.66
C LEU A 86 -10.41 12.32 -12.03
N TRP A 87 -11.48 12.28 -12.82
CA TRP A 87 -12.84 12.54 -12.38
C TRP A 87 -13.72 11.29 -12.49
N PRO A 88 -14.50 10.95 -11.45
CA PRO A 88 -15.43 9.84 -11.51
C PRO A 88 -16.53 10.13 -12.53
N THR A 89 -16.74 9.20 -13.47
CA THR A 89 -17.81 9.29 -14.48
C THR A 89 -19.18 8.89 -13.92
N SER A 90 -19.26 8.38 -12.69
CA SER A 90 -20.49 7.86 -12.11
C SER A 90 -20.53 7.97 -10.58
N TRP A 91 -21.66 8.43 -10.05
CA TRP A 91 -21.94 8.49 -8.61
C TRP A 91 -21.87 7.12 -7.91
N CYS A 92 -22.24 6.04 -8.61
CA CYS A 92 -22.13 4.68 -8.08
C CYS A 92 -20.67 4.28 -7.76
N GLY A 93 -19.70 4.78 -8.53
CA GLY A 93 -18.27 4.51 -8.26
C GLY A 93 -17.82 5.16 -6.96
N ILE A 94 -18.28 6.39 -6.71
CA ILE A 94 -17.99 7.13 -5.47
C ILE A 94 -18.56 6.36 -4.27
N LEU A 95 -19.82 5.92 -4.35
CA LEU A 95 -20.46 5.17 -3.26
C LEU A 95 -19.79 3.83 -2.95
N ARG A 96 -19.14 3.19 -3.94
CA ARG A 96 -18.34 1.98 -3.72
C ARG A 96 -17.01 2.28 -3.03
N ALA A 97 -16.38 3.41 -3.33
CA ALA A 97 -15.13 3.83 -2.71
C ALA A 97 -15.32 4.38 -1.28
N CYS A 98 -16.45 5.03 -1.00
CA CYS A 98 -16.78 5.60 0.32
C CYS A 98 -16.50 4.66 1.51
N PRO A 99 -17.03 3.42 1.56
CA PRO A 99 -16.79 2.53 2.70
C PRO A 99 -15.32 2.15 2.87
N ILE A 100 -14.58 2.00 1.77
CA ILE A 100 -13.15 1.66 1.80
C ILE A 100 -12.36 2.79 2.46
N ILE A 101 -12.63 4.04 2.07
CA ILE A 101 -12.01 5.22 2.68
C ILE A 101 -12.41 5.37 4.16
N MET A 102 -13.69 5.18 4.50
CA MET A 102 -14.14 5.24 5.89
C MET A 102 -13.44 4.19 6.76
N PHE A 103 -13.28 2.97 6.27
CA PHE A 103 -12.57 1.91 6.96
C PHE A 103 -11.07 2.23 7.11
N ALA A 104 -10.43 2.74 6.06
CA ALA A 104 -9.01 3.10 6.08
C ALA A 104 -8.64 4.18 7.10
N PHE A 105 -9.58 5.08 7.44
CA PHE A 105 -9.42 6.12 8.47
C PHE A 105 -10.04 5.75 9.84
N SER A 106 -10.48 4.52 10.02
CA SER A 106 -11.05 4.05 11.29
C SER A 106 -9.96 3.75 12.32
N CYS A 107 -9.48 4.78 13.01
CA CYS A 107 -8.53 4.65 14.13
C CYS A 107 -9.17 4.88 15.52
N GLN A 108 -10.48 5.13 15.56
CA GLN A 108 -11.22 5.59 16.74
C GLN A 108 -11.15 4.60 17.90
N VAL A 109 -11.20 3.30 17.62
CA VAL A 109 -11.19 2.25 18.66
C VAL A 109 -9.85 2.15 19.39
N ASN A 110 -8.75 2.51 18.72
CA ASN A 110 -7.40 2.44 19.28
C ASN A 110 -7.00 3.70 20.06
N VAL A 111 -7.79 4.78 19.96
CA VAL A 111 -7.47 6.08 20.58
C VAL A 111 -7.47 6.00 22.11
N ILE A 112 -8.28 5.12 22.70
CA ILE A 112 -8.41 4.95 24.15
C ILE A 112 -7.15 4.29 24.71
N SER A 113 -6.69 3.21 24.09
CA SER A 113 -5.45 2.52 24.47
C SER A 113 -4.22 3.43 24.36
N ILE A 114 -4.15 4.26 23.31
CA ILE A 114 -3.07 5.24 23.14
C ILE A 114 -3.13 6.33 24.23
N TYR A 115 -4.32 6.71 24.69
CA TYR A 115 -4.49 7.71 25.75
C TYR A 115 -3.97 7.21 27.10
N GLU A 116 -4.23 5.94 27.43
CA GLU A 116 -3.78 5.31 28.68
C GLU A 116 -2.26 5.11 28.74
N GLU A 117 -1.62 4.97 27.58
CA GLU A 117 -0.16 4.75 27.48
C GLU A 117 0.66 6.05 27.43
N LEU A 118 0.01 7.20 27.25
CA LEU A 118 0.69 8.48 27.09
C LEU A 118 1.10 9.10 28.43
N GLU A 119 2.40 9.27 28.65
CA GLU A 119 2.94 9.94 29.83
C GLU A 119 2.47 11.42 29.90
N ASP A 120 1.78 11.78 30.99
CA ASP A 120 1.04 13.05 31.17
C ASP A 120 -0.03 13.32 30.09
N ALA A 121 -0.98 12.38 29.98
CA ALA A 121 -2.10 12.41 29.04
C ALA A 121 -3.08 13.58 29.30
N THR A 122 -2.84 14.72 28.65
CA THR A 122 -3.80 15.82 28.57
C THR A 122 -4.58 15.78 27.25
N LEU A 123 -5.86 16.18 27.27
CA LEU A 123 -6.72 16.21 26.08
C LEU A 123 -6.11 17.02 24.92
N LYS A 124 -5.39 18.11 25.22
CA LYS A 124 -4.71 18.95 24.22
C LYS A 124 -3.56 18.21 23.53
N ARG A 125 -2.74 17.48 24.31
CA ARG A 125 -1.61 16.70 23.76
C ARG A 125 -2.11 15.53 22.93
N MET A 126 -3.10 14.79 23.43
CA MET A 126 -3.72 13.69 22.70
C MET A 126 -4.30 14.14 21.36
N HIS A 127 -5.07 15.23 21.35
CA HIS A 127 -5.62 15.78 20.10
C HIS A 127 -4.53 16.23 19.12
N SER A 128 -3.42 16.79 19.60
CA SER A 128 -2.29 17.15 18.74
C SER A 128 -1.62 15.93 18.12
N VAL A 129 -1.38 14.88 18.91
CA VAL A 129 -0.79 13.62 18.44
C VAL A 129 -1.69 12.95 17.40
N SER A 130 -2.99 12.83 17.68
CA SER A 130 -3.96 12.26 16.75
C SER A 130 -4.03 13.03 15.44
N LYS A 131 -4.01 14.38 15.49
CA LYS A 131 -3.97 15.20 14.28
C LYS A 131 -2.73 14.89 13.44
N VAL A 132 -1.54 14.88 14.05
CA VAL A 132 -0.29 14.56 13.33
C VAL A 132 -0.38 13.17 12.70
N ALA A 133 -0.84 12.16 13.44
CA ALA A 133 -0.99 10.80 12.93
C ALA A 133 -1.95 10.72 11.72
N VAL A 134 -3.11 11.38 11.80
CA VAL A 134 -4.09 11.42 10.70
C VAL A 134 -3.52 12.13 9.47
N PHE A 135 -2.83 13.26 9.65
CA PHE A 135 -2.20 13.98 8.53
C PHE A 135 -1.07 13.16 7.89
N THR A 136 -0.25 12.47 8.68
CA THR A 136 0.77 11.55 8.17
C THR A 136 0.15 10.42 7.36
N CYS A 137 -0.89 9.76 7.91
CA CYS A 137 -1.61 8.69 7.22
C CYS A 137 -2.25 9.17 5.91
N LEU A 138 -2.91 10.34 5.93
CA LEU A 138 -3.47 10.97 4.76
C LEU A 138 -2.40 11.22 3.69
N GLY A 139 -1.23 11.76 4.08
CA GLY A 139 -0.12 11.99 3.16
C GLY A 139 0.36 10.70 2.48
N VAL A 140 0.57 9.65 3.28
CA VAL A 140 0.99 8.33 2.77
C VAL A 140 -0.06 7.76 1.80
N TYR A 141 -1.35 7.82 2.13
CA TYR A 141 -2.42 7.32 1.26
C TYR A 141 -2.57 8.13 -0.03
N VAL A 142 -2.44 9.45 0.03
CA VAL A 142 -2.49 10.30 -1.17
C VAL A 142 -1.30 10.00 -2.07
N LEU A 143 -0.09 9.89 -1.52
CA LEU A 143 1.10 9.54 -2.30
C LEU A 143 0.95 8.16 -2.95
N ALA A 144 0.64 7.14 -2.16
CA ALA A 144 0.48 5.76 -2.65
C ALA A 144 -0.62 5.65 -3.71
N GLY A 145 -1.79 6.27 -3.47
CA GLY A 145 -2.91 6.27 -4.40
C GLY A 145 -2.62 7.04 -5.69
N THR A 146 -1.97 8.21 -5.60
CA THR A 146 -1.67 9.03 -6.77
C THR A 146 -0.60 8.39 -7.64
N PHE A 147 0.56 8.02 -7.07
CA PHE A 147 1.64 7.40 -7.82
C PHE A 147 1.29 5.99 -8.29
N GLY A 148 0.54 5.25 -7.47
CA GLY A 148 -0.02 3.95 -7.86
C GLY A 148 -0.98 4.05 -9.04
N TYR A 149 -1.88 5.03 -9.05
CA TYR A 149 -2.79 5.25 -10.18
C TYR A 149 -2.08 5.80 -11.42
N LEU A 150 -1.05 6.65 -11.26
CA LEU A 150 -0.24 7.13 -12.38
C LEU A 150 0.57 6.01 -13.05
N GLN A 151 0.98 5.00 -12.29
CA GLN A 151 1.71 3.84 -12.81
C GLN A 151 0.87 2.99 -13.78
N PHE A 152 -0.37 2.63 -13.38
CA PHE A 152 -1.23 1.69 -14.13
C PHE A 152 -2.35 2.36 -14.92
N GLY A 153 -2.69 3.60 -14.59
CA GLY A 153 -3.77 4.36 -15.25
C GLY A 153 -5.12 3.67 -15.14
N SER A 154 -5.82 3.61 -16.28
CA SER A 154 -7.15 3.01 -16.45
C SER A 154 -7.20 1.48 -16.25
N GLY A 155 -6.05 0.80 -16.25
CA GLY A 155 -5.94 -0.64 -16.03
C GLY A 155 -5.85 -1.06 -14.56
N THR A 156 -5.99 -0.12 -13.61
CA THR A 156 -5.84 -0.41 -12.18
C THR A 156 -6.93 -1.35 -11.67
N MET A 157 -6.57 -2.58 -11.32
CA MET A 157 -7.45 -3.51 -10.59
C MET A 157 -7.77 -3.04 -9.16
N ASP A 158 -8.88 -3.53 -8.58
CA ASP A 158 -9.36 -3.19 -7.22
C ASP A 158 -8.29 -3.34 -6.12
N ASN A 159 -7.41 -4.34 -6.27
CA ASN A 159 -6.21 -4.47 -5.45
C ASN A 159 -4.98 -4.10 -6.28
N ILE A 160 -4.36 -2.98 -5.93
CA ILE A 160 -3.19 -2.46 -6.63
C ILE A 160 -2.02 -3.45 -6.65
N LEU A 161 -1.85 -4.27 -5.60
CA LEU A 161 -0.82 -5.30 -5.54
C LEU A 161 -0.99 -6.40 -6.60
N THR A 162 -2.20 -6.58 -7.11
CA THR A 162 -2.45 -7.57 -8.19
C THR A 162 -1.92 -7.06 -9.53
N ASN A 163 -1.89 -5.74 -9.73
CA ASN A 163 -1.30 -5.14 -10.93
C ASN A 163 0.22 -5.24 -10.92
N TYR A 164 0.85 -5.26 -9.74
CA TYR A 164 2.22 -5.69 -9.56
C TYR A 164 2.30 -7.22 -9.70
N CYS A 165 2.08 -7.75 -10.90
CA CYS A 165 2.22 -9.18 -11.15
C CYS A 165 3.71 -9.55 -11.06
N VAL A 166 4.13 -9.98 -9.86
CA VAL A 166 5.46 -10.48 -9.48
C VAL A 166 5.76 -11.84 -10.15
N ARG A 167 5.59 -11.95 -11.46
CA ARG A 167 5.85 -13.21 -12.19
C ARG A 167 7.10 -13.18 -13.06
N VAL A 168 7.68 -12.02 -13.36
CA VAL A 168 8.85 -11.96 -14.25
C VAL A 168 9.82 -10.83 -13.88
N THR A 169 10.29 -10.77 -12.63
CA THR A 169 11.49 -9.98 -12.33
C THR A 169 12.42 -10.76 -11.42
N ARG A 170 13.63 -11.04 -11.91
CA ARG A 170 14.69 -11.81 -11.23
C ARG A 170 15.51 -10.92 -10.31
N ASP A 171 14.93 -9.83 -9.81
CA ASP A 171 15.63 -8.85 -8.99
C ASP A 171 15.40 -9.16 -7.50
N PRO A 172 16.47 -9.39 -6.72
CA PRO A 172 16.36 -9.80 -5.32
C PRO A 172 15.64 -8.77 -4.44
N LEU A 173 15.58 -7.50 -4.87
CA LEU A 173 14.91 -6.42 -4.17
C LEU A 173 13.38 -6.57 -4.15
N ILE A 174 12.77 -6.97 -5.27
CA ILE A 174 11.32 -7.16 -5.43
C ILE A 174 10.85 -8.41 -4.66
N ILE A 175 11.70 -9.43 -4.57
CA ILE A 175 11.42 -10.66 -3.82
C ILE A 175 11.44 -10.40 -2.31
N ALA A 176 12.40 -9.60 -1.83
CA ALA A 176 12.47 -9.20 -0.42
C ALA A 176 11.24 -8.38 0.01
N GLU A 177 10.74 -7.52 -0.89
CA GLU A 177 9.50 -6.76 -0.69
C GLU A 177 8.26 -7.66 -0.59
N TYR A 178 8.12 -8.65 -1.49
CA TYR A 178 6.99 -9.58 -1.47
C TYR A 178 6.95 -10.45 -0.20
N ILE A 179 8.12 -10.88 0.27
CA ILE A 179 8.26 -11.63 1.51
C ILE A 179 7.85 -10.75 2.70
N CYS A 180 8.23 -9.47 2.71
CA CYS A 180 7.85 -8.51 3.77
C CYS A 180 6.35 -8.18 3.79
N ILE A 181 5.68 -8.20 2.63
CA ILE A 181 4.23 -7.96 2.51
C ILE A 181 3.41 -9.22 2.82
N THR A 182 4.00 -10.42 2.65
CA THR A 182 3.35 -11.71 2.94
C THR A 182 3.54 -12.16 4.40
N ILE A 183 4.54 -11.61 5.09
CA ILE A 183 4.76 -11.74 6.55
C ILE A 183 3.90 -10.70 7.27
#